data_AF-A0A3B6UCN9-F1
#
_entry.id   AF-A0A3B6UCN9-F1
#
_cell.length_a   1.000
_cell.length_b   1.000
_cell.length_c   1.000
_cell.angle_alpha   90.00
_cell.angle_beta   90.00
_cell.angle_gamma   90.00
#
_symmetry.space_group_name_H-M   'P 1'
#
loop_
_entity.id
_entity.type
_entity.pdbx_description
1 polymer ?
#
loop_
_entity_poly.entity_id
_entity_poly.type
_entity_poly.pdbx_seq_one_letter_code
_entity_poly.pdbx_strand_id
1 'polypeptide(L)'
;MNLVSNDMYLKLAKADFREYQRFSRLEWNGLRKWYFRNHLQRYGGTPKSALTAYFLASANIFEPGRAAERLAWARTAVLTGAVTSHFLHIGGPKDSTENLEELTDLVSFDDVSGSLREAWKKWLMAWTAKENYGSIDGDTALLLVRTIEICSGRNISAEQKLNLWDYSQLEKLTSSICRKLATRVVAQNGERLKNTEDLDMQVDLEMEELSWCIHQGCHGINIETRQTFLHVVKSFYYSAHCSPETVDSHIAKVIFQDVI
;
A
#
# COMPACT_ATOMS: atom_id res chain seq x y z
N MET A 1 19.83 -5.95 36.46
CA MET A 1 18.41 -5.72 36.08
C MET A 1 18.09 -6.70 34.96
N ASN A 2 17.54 -7.88 35.27
CA ASN A 2 17.42 -8.98 34.29
C ASN A 2 16.06 -8.98 33.54
N LEU A 3 15.15 -8.08 33.91
CA LEU A 3 13.82 -7.96 33.31
C LEU A 3 13.77 -7.07 32.07
N VAL A 4 14.82 -6.26 31.82
CA VAL A 4 14.91 -5.33 30.68
C VAL A 4 15.96 -5.80 29.68
N SER A 5 17.20 -5.98 30.14
CA SER A 5 18.31 -6.46 29.30
C SER A 5 18.66 -7.89 29.67
N ASN A 6 18.32 -8.85 28.81
CA ASN A 6 18.69 -10.25 28.99
C ASN A 6 18.84 -11.00 27.66
N ASP A 7 19.63 -12.08 27.70
CA ASP A 7 19.91 -12.91 26.52
C ASP A 7 18.70 -13.69 26.02
N MET A 8 17.73 -13.98 26.88
CA MET A 8 16.52 -14.72 26.50
C MET A 8 15.69 -13.90 25.50
N TYR A 9 15.48 -12.61 25.77
CA TYR A 9 14.77 -11.70 24.87
C TYR A 9 15.50 -11.54 23.54
N LEU A 10 16.83 -11.36 23.59
CA LEU A 10 17.64 -11.26 22.37
C LEU A 10 17.54 -12.55 21.54
N LYS A 11 17.68 -13.72 22.16
CA LYS A 11 17.58 -15.02 21.46
C LYS A 11 16.20 -15.23 20.86
N LEU A 12 15.14 -14.88 21.59
CA LEU A 12 13.77 -14.99 21.10
C LEU A 12 13.52 -14.05 19.91
N ALA A 13 13.90 -12.77 20.01
CA ALA A 13 13.76 -11.81 18.93
C ALA A 13 14.52 -12.23 17.66
N LYS A 14 15.74 -12.78 17.81
CA LYS A 14 16.49 -13.33 16.67
C LYS A 14 15.82 -14.54 16.05
N ALA A 15 15.21 -15.42 16.84
CA ALA A 15 14.50 -16.60 16.34
C ALA A 15 13.23 -16.18 15.57
N ASP A 16 12.43 -15.31 16.17
CA ASP A 16 11.19 -14.79 15.59
C ASP A 16 11.44 -14.04 14.28
N PHE A 17 12.43 -13.14 14.25
CA PHE A 17 12.78 -12.40 13.03
C PHE A 17 13.31 -13.32 11.92
N ARG A 18 14.12 -14.35 12.25
CA ARG A 18 14.57 -15.33 11.25
C ARG A 18 13.40 -16.12 10.65
N GLU A 19 12.38 -16.42 11.45
CA GLU A 19 11.17 -17.06 10.95
C GLU A 19 10.38 -16.13 10.01
N TYR A 20 10.19 -14.87 10.38
CA TYR A 20 9.64 -13.84 9.48
C TYR A 20 10.42 -13.77 8.16
N GLN A 21 11.75 -13.75 8.20
CA GLN A 21 12.60 -13.72 6.99
C GLN A 21 12.43 -14.97 6.14
N ARG A 22 12.27 -16.15 6.75
CA ARG A 22 12.02 -17.40 6.03
C ARG A 22 10.69 -17.35 5.30
N PHE A 23 9.61 -16.97 5.98
CA PHE A 23 8.29 -16.82 5.33
C PHE A 23 8.31 -15.75 4.25
N SER A 24 8.98 -14.63 4.51
CA SER A 24 9.07 -13.53 3.55
C SER A 24 9.73 -13.96 2.23
N ARG A 25 10.82 -14.73 2.31
CA ARG A 25 11.50 -15.27 1.12
C ARG A 25 10.63 -16.26 0.34
N LEU A 26 9.86 -17.10 1.04
CA LEU A 26 8.92 -18.05 0.40
C LEU A 26 7.78 -17.33 -0.32
N GLU A 27 7.16 -16.37 0.35
CA GLU A 27 6.09 -15.53 -0.21
C GLU A 27 6.57 -14.72 -1.40
N TRP A 28 7.74 -14.07 -1.28
CA TRP A 28 8.36 -13.35 -2.40
C TRP A 28 8.59 -14.28 -3.60
N ASN A 29 9.11 -15.49 -3.40
CA ASN A 29 9.28 -16.44 -4.49
C ASN A 29 7.95 -16.77 -5.18
N GLY A 30 6.87 -16.95 -4.41
CA GLY A 30 5.51 -17.13 -4.93
C GLY A 30 5.02 -15.92 -5.74
N LEU A 31 5.16 -14.72 -5.18
CA LEU A 31 4.77 -13.47 -5.84
C LEU A 31 5.56 -13.22 -7.13
N ARG A 32 6.87 -13.49 -7.14
CA ARG A 32 7.73 -13.37 -8.31
C ARG A 32 7.29 -14.32 -9.43
N LYS A 33 6.98 -15.57 -9.10
CA LYS A 33 6.43 -16.54 -10.08
C LYS A 33 5.09 -16.07 -10.64
N TRP A 34 4.19 -15.59 -9.77
CA TRP A 34 2.91 -15.02 -10.17
C TRP A 34 3.10 -13.81 -11.11
N TYR A 35 4.03 -12.91 -10.81
CA TYR A 35 4.33 -11.75 -11.66
C TYR A 35 4.71 -12.15 -13.09
N PHE A 36 5.64 -13.10 -13.26
CA PHE A 36 6.05 -13.56 -14.59
C PHE A 36 4.97 -14.36 -15.32
N ARG A 37 4.20 -15.18 -14.60
CA ARG A 37 3.11 -15.98 -15.16
C ARG A 37 2.02 -15.11 -15.79
N ASN A 38 1.78 -13.92 -15.23
CA ASN A 38 0.79 -12.97 -15.74
C ASN A 38 1.38 -11.92 -16.70
N HIS A 39 2.63 -12.11 -17.15
CA HIS A 39 3.29 -11.22 -18.11
C HIS A 39 3.33 -9.73 -17.72
N LEU A 40 3.34 -9.42 -16.42
CA LEU A 40 3.24 -8.04 -15.91
C LEU A 40 4.45 -7.16 -16.31
N GLN A 41 5.55 -7.77 -16.77
CA GLN A 41 6.68 -7.06 -17.38
C GLN A 41 6.31 -6.30 -18.67
N ARG A 42 5.21 -6.68 -19.34
CA ARG A 42 4.74 -6.01 -20.57
C ARG A 42 4.11 -4.64 -20.31
N TYR A 43 3.68 -4.39 -19.07
CA TYR A 43 2.97 -3.19 -18.66
C TYR A 43 3.84 -2.25 -17.81
N GLY A 44 5.16 -2.26 -18.03
CA GLY A 44 6.11 -1.35 -17.36
C GLY A 44 6.51 -1.73 -15.93
N GLY A 45 5.89 -2.75 -15.33
CA GLY A 45 6.34 -3.27 -14.04
C GLY A 45 7.70 -3.96 -14.15
N THR A 46 8.49 -3.97 -13.07
CA THR A 46 9.76 -4.72 -12.99
C THR A 46 9.72 -5.72 -11.84
N PRO A 47 10.55 -6.78 -11.86
CA PRO A 47 10.71 -7.64 -10.68
C PRO A 47 11.15 -6.86 -9.44
N LYS A 48 11.91 -5.78 -9.63
CA LYS A 48 12.32 -4.88 -8.56
C LYS A 48 11.12 -4.13 -7.96
N SER A 49 10.25 -3.53 -8.77
CA SER A 49 9.06 -2.84 -8.26
C SER A 49 8.10 -3.81 -7.56
N ALA A 50 7.98 -5.04 -8.03
CA ALA A 50 7.22 -6.08 -7.35
C ALA A 50 7.82 -6.47 -6.00
N LEU A 51 9.15 -6.56 -5.90
CA LEU A 51 9.84 -6.79 -4.63
C LEU A 51 9.65 -5.61 -3.66
N THR A 52 9.74 -4.38 -4.15
CA THR A 52 9.47 -3.17 -3.35
C THR A 52 8.02 -3.17 -2.83
N ALA A 53 7.04 -3.47 -3.68
CA ALA A 53 5.64 -3.57 -3.27
C ALA A 53 5.44 -4.64 -2.18
N TYR A 54 6.09 -5.79 -2.33
CA TYR A 54 6.07 -6.84 -1.31
C TYR A 54 6.71 -6.38 0.00
N PHE A 55 7.89 -5.77 -0.08
CA PHE A 55 8.60 -5.24 1.10
C PHE A 55 7.78 -4.20 1.85
N LEU A 56 7.13 -3.26 1.16
CA LEU A 56 6.28 -2.25 1.78
C LEU A 56 5.09 -2.88 2.51
N ALA A 57 4.48 -3.93 1.93
CA ALA A 57 3.42 -4.67 2.60
C ALA A 57 3.97 -5.46 3.80
N SER A 58 5.11 -6.15 3.64
CA SER A 58 5.62 -7.06 4.66
C SER A 58 6.29 -6.40 5.84
N ALA A 59 6.86 -5.22 5.65
CA ALA A 59 7.39 -4.40 6.73
C ALA A 59 6.29 -3.80 7.63
N ASN A 60 5.05 -3.70 7.14
CA ASN A 60 3.91 -3.17 7.91
C ASN A 60 3.00 -4.26 8.48
N ILE A 61 2.79 -5.37 7.77
CA ILE A 61 1.98 -6.50 8.22
C ILE A 61 2.89 -7.72 8.28
N PHE A 62 3.65 -7.92 9.35
CA PHE A 62 4.69 -8.96 9.40
C PHE A 62 4.22 -10.28 10.04
N GLU A 63 3.03 -10.31 10.64
CA GLU A 63 2.53 -11.49 11.35
C GLU A 63 2.34 -12.68 10.39
N PRO A 64 2.77 -13.90 10.77
CA PRO A 64 2.63 -15.08 9.90
C PRO A 64 1.18 -15.39 9.51
N GLY A 65 0.22 -15.17 10.43
CA GLY A 65 -1.20 -15.41 10.19
C GLY A 65 -1.87 -14.43 9.22
N ARG A 66 -1.18 -13.35 8.81
CA ARG A 66 -1.73 -12.28 7.97
C ARG A 66 -1.12 -12.26 6.56
N ALA A 67 -0.57 -13.38 6.10
CA ALA A 67 0.05 -13.51 4.78
C ALA A 67 -0.91 -13.16 3.62
N ALA A 68 -2.20 -13.50 3.75
CA ALA A 68 -3.21 -13.16 2.75
C ALA A 68 -3.34 -11.64 2.56
N GLU A 69 -3.35 -10.88 3.66
CA GLU A 69 -3.42 -9.41 3.65
C GLU A 69 -2.20 -8.79 2.96
N ARG A 70 -0.99 -9.23 3.34
CA ARG A 70 0.26 -8.80 2.70
C ARG A 70 0.30 -9.09 1.21
N LEU A 71 -0.02 -10.31 0.82
CA LEU A 71 0.06 -10.73 -0.58
C LEU A 71 -0.98 -10.01 -1.43
N ALA A 72 -2.18 -9.79 -0.89
CA ALA A 72 -3.21 -9.01 -1.57
C ALA A 72 -2.79 -7.55 -1.76
N TRP A 73 -2.23 -6.92 -0.71
CA TRP A 73 -1.61 -5.60 -0.83
C TRP A 73 -0.56 -5.58 -1.93
N ALA A 74 0.44 -6.45 -1.86
CA ALA A 74 1.56 -6.46 -2.81
C ALA A 74 1.09 -6.66 -4.25
N ARG A 75 0.14 -7.59 -4.48
CA ARG A 75 -0.46 -7.82 -5.81
C ARG A 75 -1.21 -6.60 -6.30
N THR A 76 -2.04 -5.99 -5.46
CA THR A 76 -2.77 -4.77 -5.82
C THR A 76 -1.82 -3.64 -6.18
N ALA A 77 -0.76 -3.40 -5.41
CA ALA A 77 0.23 -2.37 -5.72
C ALA A 77 0.98 -2.63 -7.05
N VAL A 78 1.29 -3.89 -7.37
CA VAL A 78 1.89 -4.24 -8.66
C VAL A 78 0.91 -3.98 -9.81
N LEU A 79 -0.35 -4.38 -9.64
CA LEU A 79 -1.39 -4.24 -10.67
C LEU A 79 -1.74 -2.76 -10.91
N THR A 80 -1.90 -1.95 -9.86
CA THR A 80 -2.17 -0.51 -10.01
C THR A 80 -1.00 0.20 -10.71
N GLY A 81 0.24 -0.19 -10.42
CA GLY A 81 1.42 0.31 -11.14
C GLY A 81 1.42 -0.04 -12.63
N ALA A 82 1.07 -1.29 -12.97
CA ALA A 82 0.94 -1.74 -14.36
C ALA A 82 -0.17 -0.98 -15.11
N VAL A 83 -1.35 -0.84 -14.50
CA VAL A 83 -2.49 -0.09 -15.06
C VAL A 83 -2.11 1.37 -15.28
N THR A 84 -1.50 2.00 -14.27
CA THR A 84 -1.04 3.39 -14.33
C THR A 84 -0.06 3.59 -15.48
N SER A 85 0.95 2.72 -15.59
CA SER A 85 1.94 2.81 -16.67
C SER A 85 1.30 2.61 -18.04
N HIS A 86 0.34 1.70 -18.16
CA HIS A 86 -0.38 1.47 -19.41
C HIS A 86 -1.20 2.70 -19.81
N PHE A 87 -1.99 3.28 -18.90
CA PHE A 87 -2.77 4.48 -19.18
C PHE A 87 -1.91 5.69 -19.52
N LEU A 88 -0.76 5.86 -18.87
CA LEU A 88 0.19 6.91 -19.23
C LEU A 88 0.73 6.70 -20.66
N HIS A 89 1.00 5.46 -21.07
CA HIS A 89 1.49 5.15 -22.40
C HIS A 89 0.45 5.41 -23.51
N ILE A 90 -0.83 5.05 -23.29
CA ILE A 90 -1.90 5.25 -24.28
C ILE A 90 -2.50 6.67 -24.29
N GLY A 91 -1.98 7.57 -23.45
CA GLY A 91 -2.43 8.97 -23.37
C GLY A 91 -3.75 9.16 -22.64
N GLY A 92 -3.99 8.36 -21.61
CA GLY A 92 -5.19 8.36 -20.78
C GLY A 92 -6.18 7.23 -21.14
N PRO A 93 -7.22 7.03 -20.31
CA PRO A 93 -8.22 6.00 -20.53
C PRO A 93 -9.16 6.41 -21.69
N LYS A 94 -8.66 6.37 -22.93
CA LYS A 94 -9.39 6.88 -24.12
C LYS A 94 -10.54 5.97 -24.57
N ASP A 95 -10.55 4.70 -24.15
CA ASP A 95 -11.65 3.73 -24.35
C ASP A 95 -11.83 2.91 -23.06
N SER A 96 -12.41 3.54 -22.03
CA SER A 96 -12.36 3.04 -20.64
C SER A 96 -12.96 1.65 -20.43
N THR A 97 -14.00 1.26 -21.16
CA THR A 97 -14.74 0.00 -20.90
C THR A 97 -14.02 -1.28 -21.37
N GLU A 98 -13.39 -1.29 -22.54
CA GLU A 98 -12.65 -2.48 -23.02
C GLU A 98 -11.34 -2.69 -22.23
N ASN A 99 -10.64 -1.59 -21.92
CA ASN A 99 -9.45 -1.64 -21.07
C ASN A 99 -9.79 -2.09 -19.64
N LEU A 100 -10.98 -1.73 -19.13
CA LEU A 100 -11.47 -2.14 -17.82
C LEU A 100 -11.69 -3.66 -17.72
N GLU A 101 -12.26 -4.28 -18.76
CA GLU A 101 -12.52 -5.74 -18.76
C GLU A 101 -11.23 -6.55 -18.84
N GLU A 102 -10.29 -6.18 -19.72
CA GLU A 102 -8.97 -6.82 -19.82
C GLU A 102 -8.16 -6.68 -18.51
N LEU A 103 -8.21 -5.50 -17.88
CA LEU A 103 -7.57 -5.26 -16.58
C LEU A 103 -8.29 -5.99 -15.44
N THR A 104 -9.61 -6.13 -15.49
CA THR A 104 -10.38 -6.89 -14.49
C THR A 104 -10.07 -8.38 -14.57
N ASP A 105 -9.82 -8.91 -15.77
CA ASP A 105 -9.37 -10.29 -15.99
C ASP A 105 -7.93 -10.50 -15.46
N LEU A 106 -7.03 -9.53 -15.61
CA LEU A 106 -5.69 -9.54 -14.96
C LEU A 106 -5.77 -9.52 -13.43
N VAL A 107 -6.84 -8.94 -12.89
CA VAL A 107 -7.14 -8.82 -11.45
C VAL A 107 -7.95 -10.04 -10.97
N SER A 108 -8.02 -11.15 -11.72
CA SER A 108 -8.69 -12.39 -11.30
C SER A 108 -8.08 -12.95 -10.00
N PHE A 109 -8.59 -12.47 -8.88
CA PHE A 109 -8.44 -13.10 -7.59
C PHE A 109 -9.43 -14.26 -7.59
N ASP A 110 -8.92 -15.49 -7.76
CA ASP A 110 -9.69 -16.74 -7.87
C ASP A 110 -10.67 -17.04 -6.70
N ASP A 111 -10.90 -16.10 -5.76
CA ASP A 111 -11.81 -16.32 -4.63
C ASP A 111 -12.36 -15.02 -3.98
N VAL A 112 -12.15 -13.83 -4.57
CA VAL A 112 -12.54 -12.57 -3.88
C VAL A 112 -13.84 -12.00 -4.43
N SER A 113 -14.81 -11.93 -3.51
CA SER A 113 -16.20 -11.47 -3.66
C SER A 113 -16.37 -10.19 -4.47
N GLY A 114 -17.57 -9.95 -4.99
CA GLY A 114 -17.93 -8.75 -5.75
C GLY A 114 -17.47 -7.42 -5.11
N SER A 115 -17.23 -7.38 -3.79
CA SER A 115 -16.65 -6.23 -3.10
C SER A 115 -15.29 -5.78 -3.63
N LEU A 116 -14.38 -6.69 -4.00
CA LEU A 116 -13.06 -6.29 -4.51
C LEU A 116 -13.18 -5.72 -5.93
N ARG A 117 -14.01 -6.35 -6.77
CA ARG A 117 -14.36 -5.82 -8.09
C ARG A 117 -14.92 -4.40 -7.99
N GLU A 118 -15.82 -4.15 -7.04
CA GLU A 118 -16.36 -2.82 -6.80
C GLU A 118 -15.31 -1.82 -6.28
N ALA A 119 -14.35 -2.24 -5.46
CA ALA A 119 -13.25 -1.39 -5.03
C ALA A 119 -12.35 -0.97 -6.21
N TRP A 120 -12.02 -1.90 -7.10
CA TRP A 120 -11.24 -1.65 -8.32
C TRP A 120 -11.99 -0.75 -9.30
N LYS A 121 -13.29 -0.99 -9.53
CA LYS A 121 -14.13 -0.11 -10.34
C LYS A 121 -14.11 1.33 -9.81
N LYS A 122 -14.28 1.53 -8.50
CA LYS A 122 -14.21 2.87 -7.88
C LYS A 122 -12.86 3.55 -8.13
N TRP A 123 -11.75 2.81 -7.99
CA TRP A 123 -10.42 3.34 -8.26
C TRP A 123 -10.23 3.73 -9.73
N LEU A 124 -10.69 2.89 -10.67
CA LEU A 124 -10.62 3.17 -12.10
C LEU A 124 -11.47 4.36 -12.51
N MET A 125 -12.67 4.52 -11.93
CA MET A 125 -13.52 5.69 -12.17
C MET A 125 -12.87 6.99 -11.63
N ALA A 126 -12.17 6.92 -10.49
CA ALA A 126 -11.40 8.05 -9.98
C ALA A 126 -10.23 8.42 -10.90
N TRP A 127 -9.63 7.45 -11.59
CA TRP A 127 -8.64 7.69 -12.64
C TRP A 127 -9.24 8.43 -13.83
N THR A 128 -10.41 8.00 -14.32
CA THR A 128 -11.06 8.59 -15.50
C THR A 128 -11.63 9.99 -15.25
N ALA A 129 -12.02 10.29 -14.00
CA ALA A 129 -12.62 11.59 -13.65
C ALA A 129 -11.59 12.73 -13.53
N LYS A 130 -10.29 12.42 -13.47
CA LYS A 130 -9.22 13.42 -13.38
C LYS A 130 -8.87 13.92 -14.79
N GLU A 131 -9.52 15.00 -15.22
CA GLU A 131 -9.26 15.68 -16.50
C GLU A 131 -7.84 16.26 -16.60
N ASN A 132 -7.17 16.46 -15.47
CA ASN A 132 -5.77 16.87 -15.38
C ASN A 132 -5.00 15.83 -14.56
N TYR A 133 -3.75 15.55 -14.97
CA TYR A 133 -2.76 14.60 -14.43
C TYR A 133 -2.43 14.75 -12.91
N GLY A 134 -3.44 14.84 -12.04
CA GLY A 134 -3.28 14.81 -10.60
C GLY A 134 -2.90 13.41 -10.13
N SER A 135 -2.10 13.33 -9.07
CA SER A 135 -1.67 12.05 -8.50
C SER A 135 -2.88 11.17 -8.12
N ILE A 136 -2.85 9.91 -8.54
CA ILE A 136 -3.80 8.86 -8.15
C ILE A 136 -3.48 8.26 -6.79
N ASP A 137 -2.34 8.61 -6.19
CA ASP A 137 -1.78 7.89 -5.05
C ASP A 137 -2.72 7.88 -3.84
N GLY A 138 -3.51 8.94 -3.66
CA GLY A 138 -4.59 8.97 -2.67
C GLY A 138 -5.65 7.90 -2.90
N ASP A 139 -6.11 7.74 -4.14
CA ASP A 139 -7.10 6.71 -4.51
C ASP A 139 -6.48 5.30 -4.46
N THR A 140 -5.21 5.17 -4.89
CA THR A 140 -4.45 3.92 -4.79
C THR A 140 -4.29 3.48 -3.34
N ALA A 141 -3.98 4.40 -2.42
CA ALA A 141 -3.93 4.11 -0.99
C ALA A 141 -5.27 3.58 -0.47
N LEU A 142 -6.39 4.20 -0.85
CA LEU A 142 -7.72 3.71 -0.48
C LEU A 142 -8.02 2.33 -1.07
N LEU A 143 -7.60 2.05 -2.31
CA LEU A 143 -7.75 0.73 -2.91
C LEU A 143 -6.93 -0.33 -2.14
N LEU A 144 -5.72 0.00 -1.69
CA LEU A 144 -4.91 -0.90 -0.86
C LEU A 144 -5.59 -1.19 0.48
N VAL A 145 -6.06 -0.16 1.19
CA VAL A 145 -6.83 -0.34 2.44
C VAL A 145 -8.03 -1.26 2.22
N ARG A 146 -8.84 -0.99 1.19
CA ARG A 146 -10.02 -1.80 0.88
C ARG A 146 -9.66 -3.24 0.55
N THR A 147 -8.59 -3.46 -0.22
CA THR A 147 -8.08 -4.80 -0.55
C THR A 147 -7.73 -5.56 0.72
N ILE A 148 -6.95 -4.93 1.61
CA ILE A 148 -6.51 -5.55 2.87
C ILE A 148 -7.72 -5.93 3.72
N GLU A 149 -8.66 -4.98 3.94
CA GLU A 149 -9.85 -5.23 4.76
C GLU A 149 -10.75 -6.33 4.18
N ILE A 150 -10.90 -6.40 2.85
CA ILE A 150 -11.64 -7.46 2.17
C ILE A 150 -10.96 -8.82 2.36
N CYS A 151 -9.66 -8.92 2.10
CA CYS A 151 -8.91 -10.17 2.26
C CYS A 151 -8.79 -10.62 3.72
N SER A 152 -9.02 -9.71 4.66
CA SER A 152 -9.09 -10.00 6.09
C SER A 152 -10.45 -10.46 6.59
N GLY A 153 -11.50 -10.38 5.76
CA GLY A 153 -12.88 -10.57 6.19
C GLY A 153 -13.46 -9.43 7.03
N ARG A 154 -12.77 -8.29 7.14
CA ARG A 154 -13.19 -7.10 7.90
C ARG A 154 -13.97 -6.08 7.05
N ASN A 155 -14.44 -6.47 5.87
CA ASN A 155 -15.11 -5.55 4.96
C ASN A 155 -16.46 -5.07 5.53
N ILE A 156 -16.53 -3.78 5.84
CA ILE A 156 -17.76 -3.09 6.25
C ILE A 156 -18.62 -2.81 5.00
N SER A 157 -19.93 -3.06 5.07
CA SER A 157 -20.84 -2.78 3.94
C SER A 157 -20.86 -1.28 3.59
N ALA A 158 -21.22 -0.94 2.35
CA ALA A 158 -21.31 0.47 1.94
C ALA A 158 -22.32 1.27 2.78
N GLU A 159 -23.40 0.63 3.25
CA GLU A 159 -24.43 1.24 4.11
C GLU A 159 -23.92 1.51 5.52
N GLN A 160 -23.08 0.62 6.07
CA GLN A 160 -22.45 0.83 7.38
C GLN A 160 -21.38 1.92 7.32
N LYS A 161 -20.68 2.08 6.19
CA LYS A 161 -19.67 3.15 5.99
C LYS A 161 -20.29 4.55 5.97
N LEU A 162 -21.49 4.72 5.39
CA LEU A 162 -22.19 6.01 5.34
C LEU A 162 -22.60 6.52 6.73
N ASN A 163 -22.73 5.62 7.71
CA ASN A 163 -23.11 5.95 9.08
C ASN A 163 -21.92 6.15 10.03
N LEU A 164 -20.68 5.99 9.55
CA LEU A 164 -19.46 6.08 10.36
C LEU A 164 -18.62 7.29 9.91
N TRP A 165 -18.90 8.46 10.49
CA TRP A 165 -18.11 9.68 10.29
C TRP A 165 -16.60 9.43 10.46
N ASP A 166 -16.24 8.64 11.49
CA ASP A 166 -14.86 8.23 11.77
C ASP A 166 -14.18 7.54 10.58
N TYR A 167 -14.89 6.66 9.87
CA TYR A 167 -14.31 5.91 8.75
C TYR A 167 -14.09 6.83 7.55
N SER A 168 -15.05 7.72 7.28
CA SER A 168 -14.90 8.75 6.26
C SER A 168 -13.74 9.69 6.56
N GLN A 169 -13.49 10.00 7.84
CA GLN A 169 -12.36 10.83 8.24
C GLN A 169 -11.03 10.13 7.98
N LEU A 170 -10.91 8.84 8.30
CA LEU A 170 -9.72 8.05 7.99
C LEU A 170 -9.47 7.94 6.47
N GLU A 171 -10.52 7.72 5.66
CA GLU A 171 -10.38 7.70 4.19
C GLU A 171 -9.91 9.07 3.66
N LYS A 172 -10.48 10.17 4.17
CA LYS A 172 -10.11 11.53 3.76
C LYS A 172 -8.65 11.84 4.08
N LEU A 173 -8.22 11.60 5.32
CA LEU A 173 -6.83 11.83 5.74
C LEU A 173 -5.87 10.98 4.92
N THR A 174 -6.16 9.68 4.76
CA THR A 174 -5.32 8.75 3.99
C THR A 174 -5.14 9.19 2.54
N SER A 175 -6.24 9.52 1.86
CA SER A 175 -6.18 9.98 0.48
C SER A 175 -5.44 11.32 0.36
N SER A 176 -5.70 12.25 1.28
CA SER A 176 -5.08 13.57 1.31
C SER A 176 -3.56 13.48 1.49
N ILE A 177 -3.10 12.74 2.50
CA ILE A 177 -1.67 12.56 2.82
C ILE A 177 -0.94 11.91 1.64
N CYS A 178 -1.44 10.77 1.15
CA CYS A 178 -0.75 10.02 0.09
C CYS A 178 -0.66 10.82 -1.22
N ARG A 179 -1.70 11.60 -1.57
CA ARG A 179 -1.68 12.50 -2.72
C ARG A 179 -0.69 13.66 -2.56
N LYS A 180 -0.60 14.27 -1.37
CA LYS A 180 0.37 15.33 -1.11
C LYS A 180 1.81 14.81 -1.16
N LEU A 181 2.06 13.65 -0.56
CA LEU A 181 3.36 12.97 -0.61
C LEU A 181 3.79 12.68 -2.06
N ALA A 182 2.90 12.16 -2.89
CA ALA A 182 3.20 11.93 -4.30
C ALA A 182 3.47 13.24 -5.07
N THR A 183 2.70 14.29 -4.80
CA THR A 183 2.91 15.63 -5.39
C THR A 183 4.30 16.18 -5.02
N ARG A 184 4.71 16.01 -3.76
CA ARG A 184 6.04 16.38 -3.28
C ARG A 184 7.15 15.62 -4.01
N VAL A 185 7.02 14.30 -4.14
CA VAL A 185 8.03 13.48 -4.84
C VAL A 185 8.23 13.95 -6.29
N VAL A 186 7.16 14.34 -6.97
CA VAL A 186 7.24 14.94 -8.31
C VAL A 186 7.90 16.33 -8.27
N ALA A 187 7.57 17.17 -7.29
CA ALA A 187 8.15 18.51 -7.14
C ALA A 187 9.64 18.50 -6.76
N GLN A 188 10.13 17.52 -6.01
CA GLN A 188 11.56 17.37 -5.72
C GLN A 188 12.38 17.09 -6.98
N ASN A 189 11.76 16.51 -8.01
CA ASN A 189 12.39 16.25 -9.30
C ASN A 189 12.33 17.44 -10.28
N GLY A 190 11.66 18.55 -9.92
CA GLY A 190 11.57 19.76 -10.75
C GLY A 190 11.57 21.04 -9.91
N GLU A 191 12.59 21.89 -10.06
CA GLU A 191 12.90 23.09 -9.25
C GLU A 191 11.71 23.99 -8.81
N ARG A 192 10.94 23.56 -7.79
CA ARG A 192 9.92 24.39 -7.09
C ARG A 192 10.04 24.23 -5.57
N LEU A 193 10.98 24.96 -4.98
CA LEU A 193 11.23 24.91 -3.52
C LEU A 193 10.05 25.45 -2.68
N LYS A 194 9.45 26.59 -3.03
CA LYS A 194 8.48 27.29 -2.15
C LYS A 194 7.15 26.56 -1.91
N ASN A 195 6.72 25.70 -2.83
CA ASN A 195 5.48 24.93 -2.65
C ASN A 195 5.71 23.65 -1.83
N THR A 196 6.97 23.24 -1.63
CA THR A 196 7.31 21.97 -0.97
C THR A 196 7.22 22.08 0.54
N GLU A 197 7.67 23.20 1.12
CA GLU A 197 7.61 23.43 2.58
C GLU A 197 6.17 23.49 3.11
N ASP A 198 5.25 24.12 2.36
CA ASP A 198 3.83 24.17 2.70
C ASP A 198 3.17 22.77 2.62
N LEU A 199 3.53 21.97 1.61
CA LEU A 199 3.07 20.59 1.50
C LEU A 199 3.55 19.71 2.65
N ASP A 200 4.81 19.86 3.05
CA ASP A 200 5.40 19.09 4.16
C ASP A 200 4.71 19.42 5.48
N MET A 201 4.50 20.72 5.77
CA MET A 201 3.75 21.14 6.95
C MET A 201 2.32 20.57 6.96
N GLN A 202 1.62 20.59 5.83
CA GLN A 202 0.27 20.02 5.75
C GLN A 202 0.24 18.50 5.93
N VAL A 203 1.24 17.79 5.38
CA VAL A 203 1.38 16.34 5.57
C VAL A 203 1.61 16.03 7.05
N ASP A 204 2.48 16.77 7.73
CA ASP A 204 2.77 16.54 9.15
C ASP A 204 1.53 16.75 10.03
N LEU A 205 0.76 17.83 9.81
CA LEU A 205 -0.50 18.08 10.52
C LEU A 205 -1.53 16.97 10.29
N GLU A 206 -1.71 16.51 9.04
CA GLU A 206 -2.64 15.43 8.75
C GLU A 206 -2.14 14.08 9.30
N MET A 207 -0.83 13.84 9.36
CA MET A 207 -0.25 12.66 10.01
C MET A 207 -0.45 12.66 11.52
N GLU A 208 -0.34 13.83 12.18
CA GLU A 208 -0.68 13.99 13.59
C GLU A 208 -2.17 13.69 13.85
N GLU A 209 -3.05 14.24 13.02
CA GLU A 209 -4.49 13.99 13.12
C GLU A 209 -4.82 12.50 12.89
N LEU A 210 -4.23 11.88 11.86
CA LEU A 210 -4.39 10.46 11.58
C LEU A 210 -3.93 9.62 12.79
N SER A 211 -2.76 9.93 13.34
CA SER A 211 -2.22 9.26 14.53
C SER A 211 -3.16 9.39 15.73
N TRP A 212 -3.74 10.57 15.94
CA TRP A 212 -4.73 10.80 16.99
C TRP A 212 -5.99 9.96 16.77
N CYS A 213 -6.56 9.96 15.56
CA CYS A 213 -7.72 9.14 15.21
C CYS A 213 -7.50 7.64 15.45
N ILE A 214 -6.28 7.14 15.17
CA ILE A 214 -5.94 5.73 15.33
C ILE A 214 -5.83 5.33 16.81
N HIS A 215 -5.18 6.15 17.63
CA HIS A 215 -4.82 5.76 19.00
C HIS A 215 -5.81 6.26 20.06
N GLN A 216 -6.36 7.46 19.88
CA GLN A 216 -7.15 8.17 20.88
C GLN A 216 -8.58 8.49 20.43
N GLY A 217 -8.88 8.33 19.13
CA GLY A 217 -10.20 8.54 18.55
C GLY A 217 -10.78 7.28 17.90
N CYS A 218 -11.79 7.50 17.06
CA CYS A 218 -12.40 6.51 16.17
C CYS A 218 -12.69 5.14 16.81
N HIS A 219 -13.11 5.13 18.08
CA HIS A 219 -13.32 3.89 18.86
C HIS A 219 -14.42 2.99 18.30
N GLY A 220 -15.30 3.52 17.45
CA GLY A 220 -16.30 2.74 16.72
C GLY A 220 -15.71 1.87 15.60
N ILE A 221 -14.42 2.02 15.28
CA ILE A 221 -13.72 1.25 14.25
C ILE A 221 -12.81 0.21 14.89
N ASN A 222 -12.84 -1.00 14.34
CA ASN A 222 -11.96 -2.09 14.73
C ASN A 222 -10.48 -1.63 14.73
N ILE A 223 -9.73 -2.02 15.76
CA ILE A 223 -8.33 -1.60 15.92
C ILE A 223 -7.46 -2.02 14.73
N GLU A 224 -7.64 -3.22 14.18
CA GLU A 224 -6.90 -3.70 13.01
C GLU A 224 -7.24 -2.87 11.78
N THR A 225 -8.50 -2.50 11.58
CA THR A 225 -8.91 -1.59 10.50
C THR A 225 -8.23 -0.23 10.63
N ARG A 226 -8.18 0.34 11.85
CA ARG A 226 -7.44 1.60 12.10
C ARG A 226 -5.95 1.46 11.79
N GLN A 227 -5.34 0.34 12.18
CA GLN A 227 -3.94 0.04 11.85
C GLN A 227 -3.72 -0.15 10.35
N THR A 228 -4.66 -0.74 9.60
CA THR A 228 -4.55 -0.85 8.14
C THR A 228 -4.39 0.52 7.46
N PHE A 229 -5.18 1.52 7.87
CA PHE A 229 -5.01 2.89 7.36
C PHE A 229 -3.61 3.44 7.68
N LEU A 230 -3.15 3.28 8.92
CA LEU A 230 -1.82 3.72 9.34
C LEU A 230 -0.70 3.07 8.52
N HIS A 231 -0.77 1.74 8.37
CA HIS A 231 0.20 0.94 7.64
C HIS A 231 0.33 1.42 6.20
N VAL A 232 -0.81 1.61 5.52
CA VAL A 232 -0.81 2.11 4.14
C VAL A 232 -0.17 3.49 4.09
N VAL A 233 -0.61 4.44 4.91
CA VAL A 233 -0.05 5.80 4.90
C VAL A 233 1.45 5.81 5.22
N LYS A 234 1.91 5.04 6.21
CA LYS A 234 3.35 4.91 6.53
C LYS A 234 4.16 4.37 5.36
N SER A 235 3.60 3.47 4.55
CA SER A 235 4.30 2.96 3.37
C SER A 235 4.52 4.03 2.29
N PHE A 236 3.53 4.91 2.07
CA PHE A 236 3.65 6.06 1.16
C PHE A 236 4.62 7.09 1.73
N TYR A 237 4.51 7.38 3.03
CA TYR A 237 5.41 8.30 3.71
C TYR A 237 6.87 7.83 3.61
N TYR A 238 7.12 6.55 3.90
CA TYR A 238 8.45 5.94 3.75
C TYR A 238 8.97 6.06 2.31
N SER A 239 8.12 5.75 1.32
CA SER A 239 8.51 5.80 -0.10
C SER A 239 8.80 7.22 -0.59
N ALA A 240 8.16 8.23 -0.01
CA ALA A 240 8.40 9.63 -0.33
C ALA A 240 9.69 10.20 0.29
N HIS A 241 10.22 9.59 1.35
CA HIS A 241 11.39 10.08 2.07
C HIS A 241 12.66 9.25 1.85
N CYS A 242 12.52 8.00 1.42
CA CYS A 242 13.67 7.12 1.18
C CYS A 242 14.07 7.13 -0.30
N SER A 243 15.37 7.32 -0.56
CA SER A 243 15.91 7.16 -1.90
C SER A 243 15.80 5.69 -2.37
N PRO A 244 15.78 5.42 -3.70
CA PRO A 244 15.77 4.06 -4.22
C PRO A 244 16.90 3.16 -3.65
N GLU A 245 18.09 3.72 -3.46
CA GLU A 245 19.26 3.01 -2.90
C GLU A 245 19.04 2.66 -1.42
N THR A 246 18.41 3.57 -0.67
CA THR A 246 18.05 3.34 0.73
C THR A 246 17.04 2.21 0.84
N VAL A 247 16.02 2.22 -0.04
CA VAL A 247 15.02 1.15 -0.11
C VAL A 247 15.66 -0.19 -0.45
N ASP A 248 16.59 -0.23 -1.40
CA ASP A 248 17.31 -1.46 -1.76
C ASP A 248 18.13 -2.01 -0.59
N SER A 249 18.83 -1.13 0.13
CA SER A 249 19.58 -1.49 1.33
C SER A 249 18.67 -2.08 2.42
N HIS A 250 17.51 -1.45 2.67
CA HIS A 250 16.54 -1.95 3.63
C HIS A 250 15.93 -3.29 3.20
N ILE A 251 15.62 -3.48 1.92
CA ILE A 251 15.16 -4.77 1.39
C ILE A 251 16.20 -5.86 1.64
N ALA A 252 17.47 -5.59 1.32
CA ALA A 252 18.57 -6.52 1.56
C ALA A 252 18.68 -6.89 3.04
N LYS A 253 18.64 -5.88 3.92
CA LYS A 253 18.74 -6.04 5.39
C LYS A 253 17.57 -6.86 5.96
N VAL A 254 16.35 -6.50 5.58
CA VAL A 254 15.13 -7.01 6.22
C VAL A 254 14.75 -8.37 5.67
N ILE A 255 14.86 -8.60 4.36
CA ILE A 255 14.36 -9.84 3.74
C ILE A 255 15.47 -10.87 3.53
N PHE A 256 16.68 -10.45 3.18
CA PHE A 256 17.71 -11.36 2.64
C PHE A 256 18.92 -11.57 3.54
N GLN A 257 19.24 -10.64 4.44
CA GLN A 257 20.37 -10.78 5.37
C GLN A 257 19.92 -11.48 6.66
N ASP A 258 20.33 -12.73 6.84
CA ASP A 258 20.00 -13.47 8.06
C ASP A 258 20.55 -12.78 9.33
N VAL A 259 19.74 -12.78 10.38
CA VAL A 259 20.16 -12.28 11.70
C VAL A 259 21.05 -13.32 12.38
N ILE A 260 22.27 -12.90 12.74
CA ILE A 260 23.26 -13.67 13.50
C ILE A 260 22.99 -13.50 14.99
#